data_AF-A0A660QI10-F1
#
_entry.id   AF-A0A660QI10-F1
#
_cell.length_a   1.000
_cell.length_b   1.000
_cell.length_c   1.000
_cell.angle_alpha   90.00
_cell.angle_beta   90.00
_cell.angle_gamma   90.00
#
_symmetry.space_group_name_H-M   'P 1'
#
loop_
_entity.id
_entity.type
_entity.pdbx_description
1 polymer ?
#
loop_
_entity_poly.entity_id
_entity_poly.type
_entity_poly.pdbx_seq_one_letter_code
_entity_poly.pdbx_strand_id
1 'polypeptide(L)'
;MSFERPEDDRDFDVVVIGAGHAGIEAGLATARMGFKTLVLTVNMDTVGWTPCNPAMGGPAKGVLIREVDALGGEIAKATDETMINVRMLNVKKGPAVRALRAQIDKISYSRTMKRRLETQENLLLRYGIAEEILVEKGKVVGVVDSFGIDYRAKAVIVTTGTFLRGKIFIGRSTMPAGRMGEFPANKLTQSLMNMGFKIGRFKTGTPARILKSSINFDAMERQDTADEPYAFSYFDEP
;
A
#
# COMPACT_ATOMS: atom_id res chain seq x y z
N MET A 1 -36.76 14.24 7.62
CA MET A 1 -36.20 12.97 8.14
C MET A 1 -34.77 13.24 8.53
N SER A 2 -34.44 13.21 9.81
CA SER A 2 -33.05 13.20 10.28
C SER A 2 -32.49 11.80 10.00
N PHE A 3 -31.50 11.71 9.13
CA PHE A 3 -30.75 10.48 8.97
C PHE A 3 -29.90 10.27 10.23
N GLU A 4 -30.23 9.26 11.02
CA GLU A 4 -29.37 8.78 12.10
C GLU A 4 -28.40 7.76 11.51
N ARG A 5 -27.10 8.05 11.66
CA ARG A 5 -26.05 7.15 11.20
C ARG A 5 -26.03 5.90 12.09
N PRO A 6 -25.97 4.69 11.51
CA PRO A 6 -25.83 3.46 12.29
C PRO A 6 -24.62 3.52 13.24
N GLU A 7 -24.79 3.11 14.51
CA GLU A 7 -23.72 3.13 15.53
C GLU A 7 -22.52 2.25 15.16
N ASP A 8 -22.77 1.13 14.47
CA ASP A 8 -21.75 0.21 14.00
C ASP A 8 -20.82 0.81 12.93
N ASP A 9 -21.18 1.97 12.37
CA ASP A 9 -20.43 2.64 11.33
C ASP A 9 -19.55 3.80 11.84
N ARG A 10 -19.61 4.13 13.14
CA ARG A 10 -18.92 5.28 13.73
C ARG A 10 -17.69 4.90 14.55
N ASP A 11 -17.80 3.86 15.37
CA ASP A 11 -16.79 3.50 16.36
C ASP A 11 -15.91 2.34 15.89
N PHE A 12 -14.59 2.57 15.92
CA PHE A 12 -13.55 1.62 15.59
C PHE A 12 -12.49 1.61 16.70
N ASP A 13 -11.72 0.53 16.79
CA ASP A 13 -10.52 0.53 17.64
C ASP A 13 -9.36 1.21 16.91
N VAL A 14 -9.20 0.91 15.61
CA VAL A 14 -8.11 1.43 14.77
C VAL A 14 -8.66 1.98 13.45
N VAL A 15 -8.20 3.15 13.04
CA VAL A 15 -8.40 3.70 11.69
C VAL A 15 -7.06 3.77 10.96
N VAL A 16 -6.97 3.12 9.81
CA VAL A 16 -5.82 3.17 8.90
C VAL A 16 -6.13 4.09 7.74
N ILE A 17 -5.35 5.15 7.58
CA ILE A 17 -5.49 6.11 6.48
C ILE A 17 -4.58 5.67 5.33
N GLY A 18 -5.20 5.21 4.24
CA GLY A 18 -4.54 4.75 3.03
C GLY A 18 -4.56 3.23 2.89
N ALA A 19 -4.88 2.73 1.70
CA ALA A 19 -4.84 1.30 1.36
C ALA A 19 -3.69 0.96 0.39
N GLY A 20 -2.53 1.58 0.61
CA GLY A 20 -1.27 1.20 -0.03
C GLY A 20 -0.61 0.01 0.70
N HIS A 21 0.58 -0.41 0.26
CA HIS A 21 1.29 -1.57 0.82
C HIS A 21 1.37 -1.57 2.35
N ALA A 22 1.78 -0.44 2.96
CA ALA A 22 1.86 -0.32 4.42
C ALA A 22 0.48 -0.34 5.09
N GLY A 23 -0.53 0.28 4.47
CA GLY A 23 -1.89 0.34 5.01
C GLY A 23 -2.61 -1.01 4.96
N ILE A 24 -2.35 -1.81 3.92
CA ILE A 24 -2.85 -3.18 3.82
C ILE A 24 -2.33 -4.02 4.98
N GLU A 25 -1.01 -4.08 5.17
CA GLU A 25 -0.42 -4.88 6.26
C GLU A 25 -0.87 -4.37 7.63
N ALA A 26 -0.91 -3.05 7.83
CA ALA A 26 -1.39 -2.47 9.09
C ALA A 26 -2.85 -2.83 9.37
N GLY A 27 -3.73 -2.69 8.38
CA GLY A 27 -5.15 -2.99 8.53
C GLY A 27 -5.40 -4.47 8.79
N LEU A 28 -4.76 -5.35 8.03
CA LEU A 28 -4.87 -6.79 8.21
C LEU A 28 -4.32 -7.23 9.57
N ALA A 29 -3.16 -6.72 9.98
CA ALA A 29 -2.57 -7.06 11.27
C ALA A 29 -3.49 -6.66 12.43
N THR A 30 -4.01 -5.44 12.45
CA THR A 30 -4.89 -4.98 13.54
C THR A 30 -6.21 -5.75 13.58
N ALA A 31 -6.80 -6.04 12.42
CA ALA A 31 -8.02 -6.83 12.33
C ALA A 31 -7.82 -8.28 12.81
N ARG A 32 -6.69 -8.92 12.42
CA ARG A 32 -6.32 -10.28 12.85
C ARG A 32 -6.00 -10.37 14.34
N MET A 33 -5.56 -9.27 14.96
CA MET A 33 -5.41 -9.16 16.41
C MET A 33 -6.75 -8.98 17.15
N GLY A 34 -7.88 -8.91 16.43
CA GLY A 34 -9.22 -8.79 17.00
C GLY A 34 -9.73 -7.36 17.18
N PHE A 35 -9.02 -6.35 16.65
CA PHE A 35 -9.47 -4.95 16.72
C PHE A 35 -10.42 -4.60 15.59
N LYS A 36 -11.53 -3.93 15.90
CA LYS A 36 -12.43 -3.40 14.87
C LYS A 36 -11.69 -2.31 14.09
N THR A 37 -11.34 -2.61 12.85
CA THR A 37 -10.41 -1.81 12.03
C THR A 37 -11.13 -1.20 10.84
N LEU A 38 -10.97 0.10 10.63
CA LEU A 38 -11.37 0.79 9.40
C LEU A 38 -10.13 1.08 8.55
N VAL A 39 -10.16 0.74 7.27
CA VAL A 39 -9.16 1.16 6.28
C VAL A 39 -9.81 2.12 5.30
N LEU A 40 -9.35 3.38 5.30
CA LEU A 40 -9.81 4.40 4.36
C LEU A 40 -8.94 4.44 3.11
N THR A 41 -9.56 4.52 1.94
CA THR A 41 -8.87 4.73 0.67
C THR A 41 -9.54 5.80 -0.17
N VAL A 42 -8.75 6.55 -0.92
CA VAL A 42 -9.26 7.57 -1.85
C VAL A 42 -9.71 6.99 -3.18
N ASN A 43 -9.40 5.71 -3.45
CA ASN A 43 -9.83 5.04 -4.67
C ASN A 43 -9.81 3.51 -4.46
N MET A 44 -10.98 2.89 -4.54
CA MET A 44 -11.19 1.46 -4.36
C MET A 44 -10.55 0.60 -5.45
N ASP A 45 -10.25 1.16 -6.62
CA ASP A 45 -9.63 0.44 -7.74
C ASP A 45 -8.10 0.47 -7.69
N THR A 46 -7.52 1.19 -6.74
CA THR A 46 -6.07 1.33 -6.60
C THR A 46 -5.52 0.77 -5.29
N VAL A 47 -6.33 0.01 -4.57
CA VAL A 47 -5.94 -0.73 -3.35
C VAL A 47 -4.79 -1.68 -3.71
N GLY A 48 -3.68 -1.57 -2.97
CA GLY A 48 -2.49 -2.39 -3.24
C GLY A 48 -1.82 -2.12 -4.59
N TRP A 49 -2.16 -1.01 -5.27
CA TRP A 49 -1.54 -0.69 -6.55
C TRP A 49 -0.03 -0.46 -6.40
N THR A 50 0.74 -0.97 -7.35
CA THR A 50 2.21 -0.89 -7.39
C THR A 50 2.67 0.20 -8.37
N PRO A 51 2.63 1.50 -8.02
CA PRO A 51 2.74 2.58 -9.00
C PRO A 51 4.13 2.72 -9.65
N CYS A 52 5.16 2.07 -9.13
CA CYS A 52 6.51 2.14 -9.65
C CYS A 52 6.82 0.91 -10.52
N ASN A 53 7.64 -0.01 -9.98
CA ASN A 53 8.09 -1.22 -10.66
C ASN A 53 7.07 -2.36 -10.49
N PRO A 54 6.72 -3.14 -11.52
CA PRO A 54 5.93 -4.37 -11.40
C PRO A 54 6.73 -5.53 -10.77
N ALA A 55 7.43 -5.29 -9.67
CA ALA A 55 8.28 -6.30 -9.05
C ALA A 55 8.25 -6.22 -7.52
N MET A 56 8.40 -7.39 -6.90
CA MET A 56 8.55 -7.58 -5.47
C MET A 56 9.92 -8.19 -5.15
N GLY A 57 10.44 -7.87 -3.97
CA GLY A 57 11.75 -8.32 -3.53
C GLY A 57 12.93 -7.60 -4.20
N GLY A 58 14.03 -8.32 -4.37
CA GLY A 58 15.35 -7.78 -4.69
C GLY A 58 16.26 -7.69 -3.46
N PRO A 59 17.48 -7.12 -3.60
CA PRO A 59 18.41 -7.00 -2.47
C PRO A 59 17.76 -6.28 -1.28
N ALA A 60 17.94 -6.83 -0.08
CA ALA A 60 17.26 -6.47 1.18
C ALA A 60 15.73 -6.65 1.18
N LYS A 61 15.04 -6.18 0.13
CA LYS A 61 13.58 -6.24 0.00
C LYS A 61 13.01 -7.66 0.01
N GLY A 62 13.70 -8.59 -0.64
CA GLY A 62 13.28 -10.00 -0.67
C GLY A 62 13.30 -10.61 0.72
N VAL A 63 14.33 -10.31 1.51
CA VAL A 63 14.42 -10.74 2.91
C VAL A 63 13.31 -10.09 3.73
N LEU A 64 13.09 -8.78 3.58
CA LEU A 64 12.03 -8.07 4.30
C LEU A 64 10.63 -8.64 4.02
N ILE A 65 10.33 -9.01 2.77
CA ILE A 65 9.06 -9.66 2.42
C ILE A 65 8.90 -10.99 3.15
N ARG A 66 9.97 -11.80 3.20
CA ARG A 66 9.95 -13.08 3.96
C ARG A 66 9.82 -12.86 5.46
N GLU A 67 10.42 -11.80 6.01
CA GLU A 67 10.26 -11.45 7.43
C GLU A 67 8.82 -11.03 7.74
N VAL A 68 8.19 -10.23 6.87
CA VAL A 68 6.77 -9.87 7.02
C VAL A 68 5.87 -11.11 6.94
N ASP A 69 6.18 -12.05 6.05
CA ASP A 69 5.47 -13.32 5.97
C ASP A 69 5.59 -14.15 7.26
N ALA A 70 6.79 -14.27 7.81
CA ALA A 70 7.02 -14.98 9.08
C ALA A 70 6.25 -14.34 10.26
N LEU A 71 5.94 -13.05 10.18
CA LEU A 71 5.10 -12.33 11.15
C LEU A 71 3.58 -12.45 10.85
N GLY A 72 3.19 -13.15 9.78
CA GLY A 72 1.80 -13.37 9.40
C GLY A 72 1.20 -12.31 8.46
N GLY A 73 2.04 -11.50 7.80
CA GLY A 73 1.61 -10.55 6.77
C GLY A 73 1.22 -11.22 5.44
N GLU A 74 0.71 -10.43 4.49
CA GLU A 74 0.16 -10.93 3.22
C GLU A 74 1.06 -10.72 2.00
N ILE A 75 2.03 -9.80 2.06
CA ILE A 75 2.83 -9.41 0.90
C ILE A 75 3.55 -10.57 0.21
N ALA A 76 4.01 -11.58 0.94
CA ALA A 76 4.65 -12.75 0.34
C ALA A 76 3.64 -13.63 -0.41
N LYS A 77 2.55 -14.03 0.23
CA LYS A 77 1.48 -14.85 -0.36
C LYS A 77 0.89 -14.22 -1.62
N ALA A 78 0.57 -12.93 -1.53
CA ALA A 78 0.08 -12.18 -2.67
C ALA A 78 1.13 -12.02 -3.79
N THR A 79 2.43 -12.00 -3.45
CA THR A 79 3.50 -12.02 -4.46
C THR A 79 3.52 -13.38 -5.16
N ASP A 80 3.47 -14.48 -4.42
CA ASP A 80 3.53 -15.83 -4.97
C ASP A 80 2.30 -16.14 -5.85
N GLU A 81 1.11 -15.72 -5.44
CA GLU A 81 -0.13 -15.89 -6.23
C GLU A 81 -0.13 -15.10 -7.56
N THR A 82 0.72 -14.08 -7.69
CA THR A 82 0.65 -13.13 -8.81
C THR A 82 1.97 -12.94 -9.55
N MET A 83 3.02 -13.67 -9.17
CA MET A 83 4.30 -13.63 -9.84
C MET A 83 4.21 -14.29 -11.23
N ILE A 84 4.88 -13.67 -12.20
CA ILE A 84 5.01 -14.16 -13.57
C ILE A 84 6.44 -14.56 -13.91
N ASN A 85 7.39 -14.20 -13.04
CA ASN A 85 8.81 -14.51 -13.16
C ASN A 85 9.42 -14.38 -11.76
N VAL A 86 10.18 -15.37 -11.31
CA VAL A 86 10.89 -15.35 -10.02
C VAL A 86 12.33 -15.79 -10.19
N ARG A 87 13.25 -15.11 -9.52
CA ARG A 87 14.68 -15.42 -9.54
C ARG A 87 15.32 -15.20 -8.19
N MET A 88 16.31 -16.04 -7.88
CA MET A 88 17.26 -15.78 -6.80
C MET A 88 18.38 -14.87 -7.29
N LEU A 89 18.62 -13.76 -6.60
CA LEU A 89 19.73 -12.85 -6.88
C LEU A 89 20.99 -13.27 -6.12
N ASN A 90 22.16 -12.84 -6.59
CA ASN A 90 23.46 -13.06 -5.95
C ASN A 90 23.82 -14.55 -5.70
N VAL A 91 23.34 -15.47 -6.54
CA VAL A 91 23.55 -16.94 -6.38
C VAL A 91 25.03 -17.35 -6.25
N LYS A 92 25.95 -16.60 -6.87
CA LYS A 92 27.41 -16.84 -6.86
C LYS A 92 28.14 -16.30 -5.62
N LYS A 93 27.48 -15.54 -4.74
CA LYS A 93 28.13 -14.83 -3.61
C LYS A 93 27.83 -15.43 -2.23
N GLY A 94 27.33 -16.67 -2.20
CA GLY A 94 26.97 -17.40 -0.98
C GLY A 94 25.57 -17.06 -0.43
N PRO A 95 24.99 -17.91 0.45
CA PRO A 95 23.59 -17.79 0.88
C PRO A 95 23.24 -16.50 1.59
N ALA A 96 24.15 -15.94 2.40
CA ALA A 96 23.87 -14.77 3.26
C ALA A 96 23.50 -13.49 2.48
N VAL A 97 23.86 -13.41 1.19
CA VAL A 97 23.60 -12.23 0.34
C VAL A 97 22.59 -12.53 -0.77
N ARG A 98 21.98 -13.72 -0.76
CA ARG A 98 20.93 -14.11 -1.71
C ARG A 98 19.62 -13.40 -1.36
N ALA A 99 18.84 -13.07 -2.37
CA ALA A 99 17.52 -12.48 -2.18
C ALA A 99 16.60 -12.83 -3.34
N LEU A 100 15.36 -13.20 -3.03
CA LEU A 100 14.33 -13.43 -4.04
C LEU A 100 13.88 -12.12 -4.66
N ARG A 101 13.58 -12.18 -5.95
CA ARG A 101 12.94 -11.10 -6.70
C ARG A 101 11.94 -11.70 -7.67
N ALA A 102 10.71 -11.22 -7.65
CA ALA A 102 9.68 -11.59 -8.60
C ALA A 102 9.23 -10.37 -9.42
N GLN A 103 8.90 -10.59 -10.69
CA GLN A 103 7.99 -9.72 -11.42
C GLN A 103 6.56 -10.20 -11.17
N ILE A 104 5.64 -9.27 -10.97
CA ILE A 104 4.23 -9.57 -10.68
C ILE A 104 3.31 -8.98 -11.75
N ASP A 105 2.16 -9.62 -11.96
CA ASP A 105 1.05 -8.96 -12.62
C ASP A 105 0.45 -7.91 -11.66
N LYS A 106 0.56 -6.63 -12.03
CA LYS A 106 0.12 -5.51 -11.17
C LYS A 106 -1.38 -5.51 -10.90
N ILE A 107 -2.17 -5.93 -11.87
CA ILE A 107 -3.64 -5.92 -11.78
C ILE A 107 -4.06 -7.06 -10.87
N SER A 108 -3.51 -8.25 -11.08
CA SER A 108 -3.75 -9.41 -10.22
C SER A 108 -3.32 -9.11 -8.78
N TYR A 109 -2.12 -8.57 -8.57
CA TYR A 109 -1.65 -8.21 -7.21
C TYR A 109 -2.59 -7.25 -6.49
N SER A 110 -3.01 -6.18 -7.19
CA SER A 110 -3.94 -5.18 -6.64
C SER A 110 -5.30 -5.81 -6.29
N ARG A 111 -5.84 -6.68 -7.16
CA ARG A 111 -7.10 -7.40 -6.92
C ARG A 111 -6.99 -8.39 -5.77
N THR A 112 -5.91 -9.16 -5.69
CA THR A 112 -5.64 -10.11 -4.60
C THR A 112 -5.59 -9.37 -3.27
N MET A 113 -4.80 -8.29 -3.18
CA MET A 113 -4.70 -7.50 -1.95
C MET A 113 -6.02 -6.84 -1.54
N LYS A 114 -6.77 -6.32 -2.51
CA LYS A 114 -8.12 -5.77 -2.25
C LYS A 114 -9.05 -6.84 -1.68
N ARG A 115 -9.09 -8.01 -2.31
CA ARG A 115 -9.89 -9.15 -1.83
C ARG A 115 -9.49 -9.54 -0.40
N ARG A 116 -8.20 -9.61 -0.09
CA ARG A 116 -7.72 -9.91 1.28
C ARG A 116 -8.29 -8.96 2.31
N LEU A 117 -8.33 -7.65 2.03
CA LEU A 117 -8.96 -6.67 2.90
C LEU A 117 -10.48 -6.86 2.98
N GLU A 118 -11.16 -7.00 1.85
CA GLU A 118 -12.63 -7.11 1.78
C GLU A 118 -13.18 -8.35 2.49
N THR A 119 -12.41 -9.44 2.55
CA THR A 119 -12.81 -10.69 3.19
C THR A 119 -12.28 -10.87 4.60
N GLN A 120 -11.49 -9.92 5.13
CA GLN A 120 -10.92 -10.03 6.47
C GLN A 120 -11.97 -9.67 7.54
N GLU A 121 -12.22 -10.60 8.46
CA GLU A 121 -13.06 -10.35 9.63
C GLU A 121 -12.49 -9.20 10.48
N ASN A 122 -13.36 -8.42 11.12
CA ASN A 122 -13.04 -7.21 11.90
C ASN A 122 -12.42 -6.06 11.08
N LEU A 123 -12.44 -6.13 9.74
CA LEU A 123 -11.94 -5.07 8.87
C LEU A 123 -13.06 -4.52 7.98
N LEU A 124 -13.20 -3.20 7.96
CA LEU A 124 -14.02 -2.48 6.99
C LEU A 124 -13.11 -1.69 6.05
N LEU A 125 -13.14 -2.02 4.75
CA LEU A 125 -12.51 -1.22 3.71
C LEU A 125 -13.54 -0.22 3.15
N ARG A 126 -13.20 1.08 3.14
CA ARG A 126 -14.13 2.13 2.73
C ARG A 126 -13.46 3.22 1.91
N TYR A 127 -14.21 3.75 0.95
CA TYR A 127 -13.86 5.01 0.30
C TYR A 127 -13.97 6.16 1.30
N GLY A 128 -12.89 6.92 1.46
CA GLY A 128 -12.88 8.13 2.28
C GLY A 128 -11.57 8.87 2.13
N ILE A 129 -11.67 10.19 1.96
CA ILE A 129 -10.52 11.08 1.94
C ILE A 129 -10.39 11.66 3.35
N ALA A 130 -9.50 11.11 4.17
CA ALA A 130 -9.23 11.67 5.49
C ALA A 130 -8.69 13.10 5.37
N GLU A 131 -9.30 14.03 6.09
CA GLU A 131 -8.94 15.46 6.08
C GLU A 131 -8.42 15.94 7.43
N GLU A 132 -8.90 15.36 8.54
CA GLU A 132 -8.54 15.79 9.89
C GLU A 132 -8.37 14.58 10.82
N ILE A 133 -7.32 14.60 11.64
CA ILE A 133 -7.15 13.70 12.78
C ILE A 133 -7.64 14.43 14.03
N LEU A 134 -8.62 13.85 14.72
CA LEU A 134 -9.21 14.42 15.93
C LEU A 134 -8.35 14.08 17.15
N VAL A 135 -7.99 15.10 17.93
CA VAL A 135 -7.18 14.96 19.15
C VAL A 135 -7.84 15.70 20.30
N GLU A 136 -8.05 15.01 21.42
CA GLU A 136 -8.56 15.58 22.66
C GLU A 136 -7.53 15.37 23.77
N LYS A 137 -7.12 16.46 24.44
CA LYS A 137 -6.15 16.42 25.55
C LYS A 137 -4.86 15.62 25.22
N GLY A 138 -4.36 15.77 24.00
CA GLY A 138 -3.15 15.09 23.52
C GLY A 138 -3.34 13.62 23.12
N LYS A 139 -4.56 13.10 23.08
CA LYS A 139 -4.88 11.74 22.64
C LYS A 139 -5.71 11.76 21.36
N VAL A 140 -5.37 10.90 20.42
CA VAL A 140 -6.21 10.65 19.24
C VAL A 140 -7.57 10.11 19.69
N VAL A 141 -8.63 10.63 19.07
CA VAL A 141 -10.01 10.17 19.29
C VAL A 141 -10.73 9.82 18.00
N GLY A 142 -10.11 10.03 16.83
CA GLY A 142 -10.72 9.69 15.56
C GLY A 142 -10.14 10.43 14.34
N VAL A 143 -10.86 10.32 13.23
CA VAL A 143 -10.56 10.94 11.93
C VAL A 143 -11.85 11.49 11.33
N VAL A 144 -11.79 12.63 10.64
CA VAL A 144 -12.89 13.15 9.83
C VAL A 144 -12.51 13.10 8.35
N ASP A 145 -13.44 12.64 7.51
CA ASP A 145 -13.25 12.61 6.06
C ASP A 145 -13.74 13.88 5.36
N SER A 146 -13.58 13.93 4.03
CA SER A 146 -13.98 15.06 3.20
C SER A 146 -15.48 15.32 3.14
N PHE A 147 -16.32 14.38 3.58
CA PHE A 147 -17.76 14.57 3.68
C PHE A 147 -18.20 15.04 5.07
N GLY A 148 -17.25 15.23 5.99
CA GLY A 148 -17.54 15.60 7.38
C GLY A 148 -17.95 14.40 8.24
N ILE A 149 -17.73 13.17 7.77
CA ILE A 149 -18.06 11.95 8.51
C ILE A 149 -16.96 11.71 9.56
N ASP A 150 -17.33 11.63 10.83
CA ASP A 150 -16.41 11.35 11.93
C ASP A 150 -16.29 9.84 12.19
N TYR A 151 -15.08 9.33 12.22
CA TYR A 151 -14.76 7.95 12.59
C TYR A 151 -14.03 7.98 13.93
N ARG A 152 -14.66 7.50 14.99
CA ARG A 152 -14.05 7.46 16.33
C ARG A 152 -13.10 6.27 16.43
N ALA A 153 -11.93 6.51 17.00
CA ALA A 153 -10.87 5.52 17.08
C ALA A 153 -9.96 5.73 18.28
N LYS A 154 -9.43 4.63 18.84
CA LYS A 154 -8.42 4.66 19.90
C LYS A 154 -7.00 4.84 19.33
N ALA A 155 -6.79 4.42 18.08
CA ALA A 155 -5.53 4.59 17.36
C ALA A 155 -5.76 4.95 15.89
N VAL A 156 -4.84 5.72 15.30
CA VAL A 156 -4.84 6.09 13.89
C VAL A 156 -3.47 5.79 13.28
N ILE A 157 -3.44 5.06 12.17
CA ILE A 157 -2.22 4.71 11.43
C ILE A 157 -2.23 5.46 10.09
N VAL A 158 -1.21 6.31 9.86
CA VAL A 158 -1.14 7.17 8.66
C VAL A 158 -0.21 6.54 7.61
N THR A 159 -0.77 6.07 6.49
CA THR A 159 -0.02 5.40 5.40
C THR A 159 -0.26 6.04 4.02
N THR A 160 -0.29 7.37 4.01
CA THR A 160 -0.68 8.22 2.87
C THR A 160 0.21 8.16 1.63
N GLY A 161 1.27 7.34 1.63
CA GLY A 161 2.20 7.21 0.50
C GLY A 161 2.67 8.57 -0.04
N THR A 162 2.49 8.81 -1.33
CA THR A 162 2.93 10.03 -2.04
C THR A 162 1.91 11.17 -2.02
N PHE A 163 0.84 11.09 -1.23
CA PHE A 163 -0.32 11.98 -1.35
C PHE A 163 -0.21 13.29 -0.55
N LEU A 164 0.46 13.30 0.61
CA LEU A 164 0.57 14.51 1.44
C LEU A 164 1.28 15.63 0.69
N ARG A 165 0.54 16.71 0.37
CA ARG A 165 1.00 17.82 -0.51
C ARG A 165 1.73 17.31 -1.76
N GLY A 166 1.20 16.23 -2.35
CA GLY A 166 1.77 15.58 -3.53
C GLY A 166 1.89 16.54 -4.72
N LYS A 167 2.99 16.41 -5.48
CA LYS A 167 3.24 17.21 -6.68
C LYS A 167 4.01 16.37 -7.70
N ILE A 168 3.47 16.27 -8.90
CA ILE A 168 4.12 15.61 -10.04
C ILE A 168 4.98 16.64 -10.79
N PHE A 169 6.12 16.17 -11.30
CA PHE A 169 7.07 16.94 -12.10
C PHE A 169 7.31 16.22 -13.44
N ILE A 170 7.05 16.91 -14.56
CA ILE A 170 7.32 16.41 -15.92
C ILE A 170 8.06 17.51 -16.67
N GLY A 171 9.37 17.34 -16.83
CA GLY A 171 10.23 18.42 -17.34
C GLY A 171 10.12 19.66 -16.44
N ARG A 172 9.70 20.79 -17.03
CA ARG A 172 9.43 22.05 -16.31
C ARG A 172 7.99 22.17 -15.79
N SER A 173 7.09 21.30 -16.26
CA SER A 173 5.68 21.32 -15.87
C SER A 173 5.48 20.65 -14.53
N THR A 174 4.57 21.19 -13.74
CA THR A 174 4.22 20.62 -12.44
C THR A 174 2.72 20.62 -12.22
N MET A 175 2.21 19.62 -11.51
CA MET A 175 0.79 19.53 -11.17
C MET A 175 0.59 19.00 -9.74
N PRO A 176 -0.39 19.52 -8.98
CA PRO A 176 -0.75 18.99 -7.66
C PRO A 176 -1.40 17.61 -7.82
N ALA A 177 -0.74 16.58 -7.29
CA ALA A 177 -1.20 15.20 -7.44
C ALA A 177 -0.44 14.25 -6.50
N GLY A 178 -1.13 13.29 -5.89
CA GLY A 178 -0.49 12.20 -5.14
C GLY A 178 0.07 11.13 -6.09
N ARG A 179 -0.74 10.76 -7.08
CA ARG A 179 -0.38 9.92 -8.24
C ARG A 179 -1.04 10.52 -9.48
N MET A 180 -0.64 10.07 -10.67
CA MET A 180 -1.23 10.56 -11.91
C MET A 180 -2.75 10.34 -11.88
N GLY A 181 -3.53 11.42 -12.02
CA GLY A 181 -5.00 11.37 -11.96
C GLY A 181 -5.61 11.40 -10.56
N GLU A 182 -4.81 11.49 -9.49
CA GLU A 182 -5.28 11.46 -8.10
C GLU A 182 -4.84 12.72 -7.33
N PHE A 183 -5.81 13.42 -6.72
CA PHE A 183 -5.57 14.68 -6.01
C PHE A 183 -4.69 14.48 -4.75
N PRO A 184 -3.92 15.50 -4.36
CA PRO A 184 -3.09 15.44 -3.15
C PRO A 184 -3.93 15.66 -1.87
N ALA A 185 -3.49 15.06 -0.77
CA ALA A 185 -4.10 15.17 0.56
C ALA A 185 -3.59 16.44 1.29
N ASN A 186 -4.10 17.61 0.89
CA ASN A 186 -3.65 18.90 1.44
C ASN A 186 -4.17 19.14 2.87
N LYS A 187 -5.46 18.90 3.13
CA LYS A 187 -6.08 19.15 4.44
C LYS A 187 -5.51 18.24 5.53
N LEU A 188 -5.31 16.96 5.24
CA LEU A 188 -4.64 16.05 6.18
C LEU A 188 -3.22 16.50 6.53
N THR A 189 -2.50 17.08 5.57
CA THR A 189 -1.19 17.67 5.84
C THR A 189 -1.31 18.86 6.80
N GLN A 190 -2.32 19.71 6.63
CA GLN A 190 -2.59 20.81 7.54
C GLN A 190 -2.97 20.32 8.95
N SER A 191 -3.80 19.28 9.05
CA SER A 191 -4.14 18.64 10.33
C SER A 191 -2.88 18.14 11.07
N LEU A 192 -1.97 17.45 10.39
CA LEU A 192 -0.68 17.04 10.96
C LEU A 192 0.17 18.23 11.44
N MET A 193 0.24 19.32 10.66
CA MET A 193 0.97 20.53 11.05
C MET A 193 0.33 21.22 12.27
N ASN A 194 -1.00 21.26 12.35
CA ASN A 194 -1.72 21.82 13.48
C ASN A 194 -1.46 21.04 14.78
N MET A 195 -1.19 19.73 14.69
CA MET A 195 -0.75 18.90 15.81
C MET A 195 0.73 19.10 16.19
N GLY A 196 1.46 19.96 15.49
CA GLY A 196 2.86 20.28 15.78
C GLY A 196 3.89 19.45 15.01
N PHE A 197 3.48 18.62 14.04
CA PHE A 197 4.43 17.87 13.22
C PHE A 197 5.14 18.77 12.20
N LYS A 198 6.46 18.57 12.06
CA LYS A 198 7.26 19.17 10.98
C LYS A 198 7.16 18.32 9.73
N ILE A 199 6.79 18.93 8.60
CA ILE A 199 6.60 18.24 7.33
C ILE A 199 7.77 18.55 6.38
N GLY A 200 8.54 17.51 6.04
CA GLY A 200 9.55 17.54 4.99
C GLY A 200 8.99 17.18 3.60
N ARG A 201 9.83 17.24 2.57
CA ARG A 201 9.47 16.79 1.21
C ARG A 201 10.53 15.87 0.64
N PHE A 202 10.10 14.72 0.14
CA PHE A 202 10.92 13.84 -0.67
C PHE A 202 10.44 13.83 -2.12
N LYS A 203 11.34 13.47 -3.02
CA LYS A 203 11.06 13.32 -4.46
C LYS A 203 11.61 12.00 -4.95
N THR A 204 10.78 11.27 -5.67
CA THR A 204 11.14 10.04 -6.36
C THR A 204 10.69 10.12 -7.82
N GLY A 205 11.33 9.34 -8.68
CA GLY A 205 11.00 9.25 -10.10
C GLY A 205 10.43 7.87 -10.46
N THR A 206 9.72 7.81 -11.58
CA THR A 206 9.25 6.56 -12.17
C THR A 206 9.47 6.64 -13.69
N PRO A 207 9.87 5.54 -14.35
CA PRO A 207 10.08 5.55 -15.81
C PRO A 207 8.77 5.74 -16.58
N ALA A 208 8.88 6.17 -17.84
CA ALA A 208 7.75 6.17 -18.76
C ALA A 208 7.25 4.75 -19.03
N ARG A 209 5.98 4.63 -19.39
CA ARG A 209 5.37 3.35 -19.79
C ARG A 209 5.37 3.31 -21.31
N ILE A 210 5.96 2.26 -21.86
CA ILE A 210 6.17 2.09 -23.30
C ILE A 210 5.24 1.02 -23.86
N LEU A 211 4.77 1.23 -25.09
CA LEU A 211 3.88 0.31 -25.75
C LEU A 211 4.66 -0.95 -26.16
N LYS A 212 4.19 -2.14 -25.76
CA LYS A 212 4.91 -3.40 -26.03
C LYS A 212 5.18 -3.61 -27.52
N SER A 213 4.21 -3.32 -28.39
CA SER A 213 4.33 -3.50 -29.84
C SER A 213 5.28 -2.52 -30.52
N SER A 214 5.74 -1.47 -29.83
CA SER A 214 6.73 -0.53 -30.38
C SER A 214 8.18 -0.93 -30.07
N ILE A 215 8.41 -2.12 -29.51
CA ILE A 215 9.73 -2.60 -29.08
C ILE A 215 10.18 -3.74 -29.98
N ASN A 216 11.40 -3.64 -30.52
CA ASN A 216 12.05 -4.76 -31.19
C ASN A 216 12.71 -5.67 -30.13
N PHE A 217 12.04 -6.77 -29.78
CA PHE A 217 12.56 -7.74 -28.81
C PHE A 217 13.66 -8.66 -29.39
N ASP A 218 13.73 -8.83 -30.71
CA ASP A 218 14.74 -9.68 -31.36
C ASP A 218 16.15 -9.11 -31.21
N ALA A 219 16.25 -7.80 -30.97
CA ALA A 219 17.51 -7.12 -30.69
C ALA A 219 17.94 -7.16 -29.21
N MET A 220 17.22 -7.90 -28.35
CA MET A 220 17.42 -7.92 -26.89
C MET A 220 17.73 -9.32 -26.36
N GLU A 221 18.47 -9.39 -25.26
CA GLU A 221 18.68 -10.63 -24.52
C GLU A 221 17.50 -10.88 -23.57
N ARG A 222 16.85 -12.03 -23.73
CA ARG A 222 15.74 -12.46 -22.88
C ARG A 222 16.27 -13.03 -21.56
N GLN A 223 15.60 -12.68 -20.46
CA GLN A 223 15.89 -13.21 -19.13
C GLN A 223 14.67 -13.96 -18.58
N ASP A 224 14.76 -15.28 -18.54
CA ASP A 224 13.68 -16.16 -18.08
C ASP A 224 13.62 -16.32 -16.56
N THR A 225 12.54 -16.96 -16.10
CA THR A 225 12.35 -17.31 -14.70
C THR A 225 13.36 -18.37 -14.27
N ALA A 226 13.58 -18.54 -12.96
CA ALA A 226 14.40 -19.64 -12.48
C ALA A 226 13.73 -21.00 -12.76
N ASP A 227 14.54 -22.02 -13.02
CA ASP A 227 14.08 -23.41 -13.14
C ASP A 227 13.65 -24.00 -11.79
N GLU A 228 14.24 -23.50 -10.69
CA GLU A 228 13.83 -23.85 -9.34
C GLU A 228 12.51 -23.14 -8.97
N PRO A 229 11.53 -23.86 -8.41
CA PRO A 229 10.27 -23.26 -8.01
C PRO A 229 10.48 -22.52 -6.68
N TYR A 230 10.62 -21.19 -6.77
CA TYR A 230 10.84 -20.32 -5.62
C TYR A 230 9.54 -19.67 -5.16
N ALA A 231 9.24 -19.76 -3.86
CA ALA A 231 8.19 -19.00 -3.18
C ALA A 231 8.80 -17.98 -2.20
N PHE A 232 8.14 -16.84 -2.01
CA PHE A 232 8.43 -15.89 -0.94
C PHE A 232 7.87 -16.38 0.39
N SER A 233 6.64 -16.87 0.40
CA SER A 233 5.93 -17.39 1.56
C SER A 233 6.63 -18.62 2.12
N TYR A 234 6.65 -18.76 3.45
CA TYR A 234 7.03 -20.00 4.13
C TYR A 234 5.87 -20.98 4.25
N PHE A 235 4.65 -20.54 3.96
CA PHE A 235 3.41 -21.28 4.22
C PHE A 235 2.71 -21.76 2.95
N ASP A 236 3.13 -21.26 1.78
CA ASP A 236 2.63 -21.70 0.48
C ASP A 236 3.63 -22.65 -0.18
N GLU A 237 3.10 -23.58 -0.99
CA GLU A 237 3.94 -24.39 -1.87
C GLU A 237 4.31 -23.57 -3.12
N PRO A 238 5.56 -23.67 -3.61
CA PRO A 238 6.03 -22.97 -4.81
C PRO A 238 5.31 -23.27 -6.13
#